data_AF-A0A4Y6PR19-F1
#
_entry.id   AF-A0A4Y6PR19-F1
#
_cell.length_a   1.000
_cell.length_b   1.000
_cell.length_c   1.000
_cell.angle_alpha   90.00
_cell.angle_beta   90.00
_cell.angle_gamma   90.00
#
_symmetry.space_group_name_H-M   'P 1'
#
loop_
_entity.id
_entity.type
_entity.pdbx_description
1 polymer ?
#
loop_
_entity_poly.entity_id
_entity_poly.type
_entity_poly.pdbx_seq_one_letter_code
_entity_poly.pdbx_strand_id
1 'polypeptide(L)' 'MFVALAAIFMSVGCATQVGPRYVDQITSSKKSVKLLYHQQVGAETKRGLIECERNKDGSLQNCQNVNIHFKE' A
#
# COMPACT_ATOMS: atom_id res chain seq x y z
N MET A 1 0.64 23.95 48.04
CA MET A 1 0.98 24.26 46.63
C MET A 1 2.49 24.19 46.54
N PHE A 2 3.12 23.34 45.73
CA PHE A 2 2.87 23.08 44.32
C PHE A 2 2.94 21.59 44.00
N VAL A 3 1.96 21.14 43.20
CA VAL A 3 1.92 19.82 42.57
C VAL A 3 2.94 19.86 41.43
N ALA A 4 3.99 19.03 41.51
CA ALA A 4 4.95 18.89 40.42
C ALA A 4 4.30 18.06 39.30
N LEU A 5 4.06 18.76 38.20
CA LEU A 5 3.40 18.31 36.99
C LEU A 5 4.24 17.22 36.30
N ALA A 6 3.69 16.01 36.21
CA ALA A 6 4.18 14.99 35.30
C ALA A 6 3.91 15.43 33.86
N ALA A 7 4.96 15.47 33.02
CA ALA A 7 4.81 15.54 31.57
C ALA A 7 5.57 14.36 30.96
N ILE A 8 4.84 13.28 30.80
CA ILE A 8 5.24 12.11 30.03
C ILE A 8 5.46 12.59 28.59
N PHE A 9 6.72 12.65 28.18
CA PHE A 9 7.08 12.76 26.76
C PHE A 9 6.61 11.48 26.07
N MET A 10 5.37 11.47 25.60
CA MET A 10 4.92 10.51 24.61
C MET A 10 5.66 10.85 23.32
N SER A 11 6.76 10.13 23.07
CA SER A 11 7.38 10.06 21.75
C SER A 11 6.34 9.48 20.79
N VAL A 12 5.55 10.37 20.19
CA VAL A 12 4.69 10.08 19.05
C VAL A 12 5.58 9.56 17.93
N GLY A 13 5.66 8.24 17.82
CA GLY A 13 6.16 7.60 16.61
C GLY A 13 5.33 8.14 15.46
N CYS A 14 5.98 8.78 14.49
CA CYS A 14 5.33 9.30 13.30
C CYS A 14 4.79 8.10 12.51
N ALA A 15 3.54 7.69 12.79
CA ALA A 15 2.86 6.68 12.01
C ALA A 15 2.56 7.33 10.66
N THR A 16 3.40 7.07 9.66
CA THR A 16 3.15 7.51 8.30
C THR A 16 1.75 7.05 7.91
N GLN A 17 0.83 8.00 7.72
CA GLN A 17 -0.54 7.68 7.38
C GLN A 17 -0.55 7.06 5.99
N VAL A 18 -0.96 5.79 5.94
CA VAL A 18 -1.11 5.03 4.70
C VAL A 18 -2.58 5.09 4.31
N GLY A 19 -2.88 5.84 3.26
CA GLY A 19 -4.22 5.98 2.70
C GLY A 19 -4.67 4.71 1.96
N PRO A 20 -5.92 4.66 1.47
CA PRO A 20 -6.38 3.55 0.64
C PRO A 20 -5.60 3.47 -0.69
N ARG A 21 -5.57 2.27 -1.28
CA ARG A 21 -5.04 2.05 -2.64
C ARG A 21 -6.14 2.27 -3.66
N TYR A 22 -5.84 3.03 -4.70
CA TYR A 22 -6.72 3.24 -5.84
C TYR A 22 -6.15 2.56 -7.07
N VAL A 23 -6.96 1.76 -7.75
CA VAL A 23 -6.54 1.01 -8.93
C VAL A 23 -6.63 1.92 -10.16
N ASP A 24 -5.48 2.14 -10.81
CA ASP A 24 -5.35 2.90 -12.05
C ASP A 24 -5.72 2.05 -13.26
N GLN A 25 -5.23 0.80 -13.27
CA GLN A 25 -5.34 -0.07 -14.43
C GLN A 25 -5.39 -1.53 -14.01
N ILE A 26 -6.21 -2.30 -14.72
CA ILE A 26 -6.31 -3.76 -14.58
C ILE A 26 -5.90 -4.39 -15.90
N THR A 27 -4.86 -5.21 -15.87
CA THR A 27 -4.45 -6.05 -17.00
C THR A 27 -4.68 -7.50 -16.64
N SER A 28 -5.32 -8.26 -17.54
CA SER A 28 -5.70 -9.64 -17.28
C SER A 28 -5.18 -10.58 -18.36
N SER A 29 -4.62 -11.71 -17.95
CA SER A 29 -4.16 -12.79 -18.82
C SER A 29 -4.83 -14.12 -18.43
N LYS A 30 -4.58 -15.18 -19.21
CA LYS A 30 -5.10 -16.53 -18.88
C LYS A 30 -4.59 -17.07 -17.55
N LYS A 31 -3.41 -16.62 -17.09
CA LYS A 31 -2.74 -17.15 -15.89
C LYS A 31 -2.56 -16.15 -14.76
N SER A 32 -2.69 -14.85 -15.02
CA SER A 32 -2.46 -13.81 -14.02
C SER A 32 -3.33 -12.57 -14.22
N VAL A 33 -3.50 -11.80 -13.15
CA VAL A 33 -4.11 -10.48 -13.13
C VAL A 33 -3.12 -9.51 -12.51
N LYS A 34 -2.96 -8.35 -13.16
CA LYS A 34 -2.04 -7.28 -12.78
C LYS A 34 -2.85 -6.02 -12.50
N LEU A 35 -2.68 -5.45 -11.32
CA LEU A 35 -3.39 -4.26 -10.84
C LEU A 35 -2.36 -3.16 -10.59
N LEU A 36 -2.33 -2.15 -11.46
CA LEU A 36 -1.54 -0.95 -11.20
C LEU A 36 -2.33 -0.08 -10.23
N TYR A 37 -1.70 0.37 -9.16
CA TYR A 37 -2.34 1.21 -8.15
C TYR A 37 -1.49 2.42 -7.79
N HIS A 38 -2.15 3.46 -7.28
CA HIS A 38 -1.52 4.54 -6.54
C HIS A 38 -2.08 4.60 -5.11
N GLN A 39 -1.24 5.08 -4.18
CA GLN A 39 -1.54 5.15 -2.76
C GLN A 39 -0.87 6.37 -2.15
N GLN A 40 -1.63 7.12 -1.35
CA GLN A 40 -1.06 8.22 -0.58
C GLN A 40 -0.33 7.65 0.65
N VAL A 41 0.93 8.02 0.80
CA VAL A 41 1.80 7.64 1.92
C VAL A 41 2.39 8.93 2.50
N GLY A 42 1.73 9.47 3.52
CA GLY A 42 2.03 10.81 4.03
C GLY A 42 1.79 11.89 2.95
N ALA A 43 2.83 12.65 2.61
CA ALA A 43 2.77 13.68 1.55
C ALA A 43 3.04 13.13 0.14
N GLU A 44 3.52 11.90 0.01
CA GLU A 44 3.92 11.31 -1.26
C GLU A 44 2.82 10.42 -1.84
N THR A 45 2.64 10.44 -3.16
CA THR A 45 1.87 9.42 -3.86
C THR A 45 2.82 8.34 -4.35
N LYS A 46 2.68 7.12 -3.81
CA LYS A 46 3.43 5.95 -4.28
C LYS A 46 2.60 5.20 -5.30
N ARG A 47 3.26 4.71 -6.36
CA ARG A 47 2.66 3.79 -7.33
C ARG A 47 3.22 2.40 -7.13
N GLY A 48 2.41 1.38 -7.41
CA GLY A 48 2.83 0.00 -7.29
C GLY A 48 2.01 -0.91 -8.20
N LEU A 49 2.41 -2.17 -8.28
CA LEU A 49 1.69 -3.21 -9.03
C LEU A 49 1.43 -4.39 -8.11
N ILE A 50 0.19 -4.85 -8.08
CA ILE A 50 -0.17 -6.12 -7.48
C ILE A 50 -0.30 -7.12 -8.62
N GLU A 51 0.42 -8.23 -8.55
CA GLU A 51 0.24 -9.37 -9.45
C GLU A 51 -0.37 -10.53 -8.67
N CYS A 52 -1.46 -11.09 -9.20
CA CYS A 52 -2.12 -12.27 -8.68
C CYS A 52 -2.13 -13.37 -9.75
N GLU A 53 -2.02 -14.62 -9.33
CA GLU A 53 -2.25 -15.77 -10.19
C GLU A 53 -3.75 -16.05 -10.31
N ARG A 54 -4.17 -16.51 -11.48
CA ARG A 54 -5.56 -16.91 -11.74
C ARG A 54 -5.67 -18.43 -11.71
N ASN A 55 -6.55 -18.91 -10.84
CA ASN A 55 -6.94 -20.32 -10.80
C ASN A 55 -7.85 -20.70 -11.96
N LYS A 56 -8.03 -22.02 -12.15
CA LYS A 56 -8.91 -22.57 -13.19
C LYS A 56 -10.38 -22.17 -13.01
N ASP A 57 -10.80 -21.89 -11.78
CA ASP A 57 -12.14 -21.42 -11.42
C ASP A 57 -12.31 -19.90 -11.55
N GLY A 58 -11.25 -19.19 -11.95
CA GLY A 58 -11.25 -17.73 -12.10
C GLY A 58 -10.92 -16.97 -10.81
N SER A 59 -10.78 -17.65 -9.67
CA SER A 59 -10.35 -17.02 -8.41
C SER A 59 -8.89 -16.53 -8.50
N LEU A 60 -8.59 -15.48 -7.73
CA LEU A 60 -7.24 -14.92 -7.64
C LEU A 60 -6.53 -15.47 -6.40
N GLN A 61 -5.30 -15.92 -6.58
CA GLN A 61 -4.44 -16.42 -5.49
C GLN A 61 -3.03 -15.85 -5.64
N ASN A 62 -2.19 -16.05 -4.61
CA ASN A 62 -0.78 -15.65 -4.62
C ASN A 62 -0.57 -14.18 -5.01
N CYS A 63 -1.45 -13.29 -4.53
CA CYS A 63 -1.38 -11.85 -4.79
C CYS A 63 -0.20 -11.22 -4.04
N GLN A 64 0.69 -10.56 -4.77
CA GLN A 64 1.87 -9.93 -4.21
C GLN A 64 2.16 -8.58 -4.86
N ASN A 65 2.75 -7.67 -4.08
CA ASN A 65 3.30 -6.43 -4.62
C ASN A 65 4.58 -6.74 -5.40
N VAL A 66 4.61 -6.34 -6.66
CA VAL A 66 5.78 -6.44 -7.52
C VAL A 66 6.54 -5.12 -7.43
N ASN A 67 7.81 -5.20 -7.07
CA ASN A 67 8.70 -4.04 -7.14
C ASN A 67 8.91 -3.67 -8.61
N ILE A 68 8.26 -2.61 -9.04
CA ILE A 68 8.47 -2.00 -10.35
C ILE A 68 9.26 -0.72 -10.17
N HIS A 69 10.26 -0.52 -11.02
CA HIS A 69 10.90 0.77 -11.19
C HIS A 69 10.14 1.52 -12.27
N PHE A 70 9.41 2.55 -11.87
CA PHE A 70 8.87 3.53 -12.80
C PHE A 70 10.06 4.34 -13.31
N LYS A 71 10.32 4.27 -14.62
CA LYS A 71 11.26 5.22 -15.25
C LYS A 71 10.60 6.60 -15.19
N GLU A 72 11.32 7.56 -14.62
CA GLU A 72 10.96 8.98 -14.65
C GLU A 72 10.97 9.53 -16.07
#